data_AF-A0CUU6-F1
#
_entry.id   AF-A0CUU6-F1
#
_cell.length_a   1.000
_cell.length_b   1.000
_cell.length_c   1.000
_cell.angle_alpha   90.00
_cell.angle_beta   90.00
_cell.angle_gamma   90.00
#
_symmetry.space_group_name_H-M   'P 1'
#
loop_
_entity.id
_entity.type
_entity.pdbx_description
1 polymer ?
#
loop_
_entity_poly.entity_id
_entity_poly.type
_entity_poly.pdbx_seq_one_letter_code
_entity_poly.pdbx_strand_id
1 'polypeptide(L)'
;MLLNYLWIFSVIFTFNTNFSFSLNFIELTSNSSFYMANNLDCYLSSMQNFELIYIRIIAMLILIAMQILIIWIGFAFYAKCKNWTFNKSIISNTLLYLYVSNYAALIKQLCSIVSKREISTISYIQGDVSLIYGTDNHMFWIIILGIPGLGVIGVLIPFTLFVVMYMNREQLDKIKLRRHICYLFNEYNQESYYWEQIKLSKKTIIIIILTFFESDVLLMASLLGLCLLFYQLLAVKQKPYIIQSLNFLDIQTGQICSISIFISAVKYVSEKGNVTALSIVLQIFIIILCIRLCYPFMMNIFRVYFKKYKLPFIEFVYKILRTIKADCFLSRYLNNQLRKLNNREYRRKTNFAKLRNHLIQISKLQIGHQKQMVSMMNSQSTIRYRQIVTITDAEMNKLASP
;
A
#
# COMPACT_ATOMS: atom_id res chain seq x y z
N MET A 1 -2.61 4.32 2.63
CA MET A 1 -3.86 4.24 3.44
C MET A 1 -4.97 5.15 2.90
N LEU A 2 -4.80 6.50 2.85
CA LEU A 2 -5.84 7.43 2.37
C LEU A 2 -6.43 7.03 1.01
N LEU A 3 -5.58 6.80 0.00
CA LEU A 3 -6.02 6.41 -1.35
C LEU A 3 -6.87 5.13 -1.36
N ASN A 4 -6.58 4.15 -0.48
CA ASN A 4 -7.38 2.93 -0.40
C ASN A 4 -8.80 3.22 0.11
N TYR A 5 -8.93 4.07 1.13
CA TYR A 5 -10.25 4.43 1.68
C TYR A 5 -11.02 5.39 0.78
N LEU A 6 -10.32 6.30 0.11
CA LEU A 6 -10.89 7.12 -0.94
C LEU A 6 -11.43 6.27 -2.10
N TRP A 7 -10.70 5.23 -2.52
CA TRP A 7 -11.19 4.28 -3.53
C TRP A 7 -12.40 3.47 -3.04
N ILE A 8 -12.42 3.02 -1.78
CA ILE A 8 -13.61 2.38 -1.21
C ILE A 8 -14.78 3.37 -1.14
N PHE A 9 -14.52 4.62 -0.80
CA PHE A 9 -15.55 5.66 -0.78
C PHE A 9 -16.09 5.94 -2.19
N SER A 10 -15.24 5.94 -3.22
CA SER A 10 -15.69 6.19 -4.59
C SER A 10 -16.61 5.10 -5.15
N VAL A 11 -16.65 3.93 -4.52
CA VAL A 11 -17.62 2.87 -4.85
C VAL A 11 -19.06 3.37 -4.75
N ILE A 12 -19.36 4.31 -3.86
CA ILE A 12 -20.69 4.90 -3.70
C ILE A 12 -21.20 5.54 -5.01
N PHE A 13 -20.31 6.10 -5.84
CA PHE A 13 -20.68 6.68 -7.13
C PHE A 13 -21.09 5.64 -8.19
N THR A 14 -20.82 4.36 -7.94
CA THR A 14 -21.30 3.27 -8.82
C THR A 14 -22.78 2.95 -8.58
N PHE A 15 -23.36 3.40 -7.46
CA PHE A 15 -24.79 3.28 -7.23
C PHE A 15 -25.43 4.36 -8.10
N ASN A 16 -26.11 3.95 -9.17
CA ASN A 16 -26.72 4.78 -10.22
C ASN A 16 -27.65 5.87 -9.67
N THR A 17 -27.08 6.87 -9.02
CA THR A 17 -27.72 7.93 -8.25
C THR A 17 -27.07 9.25 -8.62
N ASN A 18 -27.87 10.32 -8.59
CA ASN A 18 -27.40 11.61 -9.04
C ASN A 18 -26.58 12.28 -7.95
N PHE A 19 -25.27 12.44 -8.14
CA PHE A 19 -24.39 13.19 -7.24
C PHE A 19 -23.99 14.53 -7.85
N SER A 20 -23.91 15.57 -7.03
CA SER A 20 -23.40 16.90 -7.45
C SER A 20 -21.89 16.96 -7.62
N PHE A 21 -21.18 15.89 -7.24
CA PHE A 21 -19.73 15.78 -7.33
C PHE A 21 -19.32 14.35 -7.65
N SER A 22 -18.18 14.18 -8.29
CA SER A 22 -17.55 12.88 -8.53
C SER A 22 -16.10 12.90 -8.07
N LEU A 23 -15.54 11.73 -7.77
CA LEU A 23 -14.15 11.60 -7.34
C LEU A 23 -13.29 10.87 -8.40
N ASN A 24 -13.44 11.25 -9.68
CA ASN A 24 -12.73 10.62 -10.80
C ASN A 24 -11.19 10.72 -10.65
N PHE A 25 -10.67 11.72 -9.93
CA PHE A 25 -9.23 11.84 -9.65
C PHE A 25 -8.69 10.66 -8.81
N ILE A 26 -9.53 9.99 -8.03
CA ILE A 26 -9.12 8.83 -7.23
C ILE A 26 -8.77 7.67 -8.17
N GLU A 27 -9.57 7.45 -9.21
CA GLU A 27 -9.28 6.41 -10.20
C GLU A 27 -7.98 6.71 -10.95
N LEU A 28 -7.72 7.98 -11.28
CA LEU A 28 -6.46 8.43 -11.87
C LEU A 28 -5.24 8.16 -10.97
N THR A 29 -5.32 8.50 -9.68
CA THR A 29 -4.18 8.41 -8.76
C THR A 29 -3.92 7.01 -8.24
N SER A 30 -4.97 6.17 -8.12
CA SER A 30 -4.84 4.78 -7.67
C SER A 30 -4.49 3.81 -8.79
N ASN A 31 -4.97 4.07 -10.01
CA ASN A 31 -4.88 3.15 -11.15
C ASN A 31 -4.31 3.84 -12.40
N SER A 32 -3.07 4.33 -12.32
CA SER A 32 -2.43 5.09 -13.40
C SER A 32 -2.38 4.34 -14.73
N SER A 33 -2.08 3.04 -14.72
CA SER A 33 -1.97 2.23 -15.94
C SER A 33 -3.32 2.02 -16.61
N PHE A 34 -4.39 1.86 -15.84
CA PHE A 34 -5.75 1.75 -16.36
C PHE A 34 -6.22 3.06 -16.99
N TYR A 35 -6.02 4.18 -16.30
CA TYR A 35 -6.40 5.49 -16.83
C TYR A 35 -5.64 5.80 -18.13
N MET A 36 -4.35 5.48 -18.18
CA MET A 36 -3.55 5.65 -19.38
C MET A 36 -4.03 4.74 -20.53
N ALA A 37 -4.42 3.50 -20.24
CA ALA A 37 -5.01 2.60 -21.23
C ALA A 37 -6.34 3.16 -21.79
N ASN A 38 -7.22 3.71 -20.93
CA ASN A 38 -8.47 4.33 -21.37
C ASN A 38 -8.24 5.54 -22.28
N ASN A 39 -7.22 6.36 -22.02
CA ASN A 39 -6.89 7.48 -22.91
C ASN A 39 -6.40 7.02 -24.29
N LEU A 40 -5.94 5.77 -24.41
CA LEU A 40 -5.56 5.18 -25.68
C LEU A 40 -6.73 4.49 -26.39
N ASP A 41 -7.92 4.41 -25.79
CA ASP A 41 -9.06 3.67 -26.37
C ASP A 41 -9.41 4.14 -27.78
N CYS A 42 -9.40 5.46 -28.06
CA CYS A 42 -9.66 5.98 -29.41
C CYS A 42 -8.61 5.55 -30.44
N TYR A 43 -7.37 5.37 -30.01
CA TYR A 43 -6.29 4.86 -30.87
C TYR A 43 -6.42 3.35 -31.04
N LEU A 44 -6.73 2.62 -29.96
CA LEU A 44 -6.88 1.17 -29.98
C LEU A 44 -8.12 0.74 -30.79
N SER A 45 -9.21 1.50 -30.76
CA SER A 45 -10.42 1.19 -31.55
C SER A 45 -10.20 1.30 -33.05
N SER A 46 -9.22 2.08 -33.49
CA SER A 46 -8.84 2.16 -34.91
C SER A 46 -8.17 0.87 -35.42
N MET A 47 -7.67 0.01 -34.53
CA MET A 47 -7.11 -1.29 -34.89
C MET A 47 -8.25 -2.31 -35.07
N GLN A 48 -8.79 -2.39 -36.29
CA GLN A 48 -10.00 -3.15 -36.65
C GLN A 48 -10.02 -4.66 -36.35
N ASN A 49 -8.92 -5.27 -35.91
CA ASN A 49 -8.80 -6.73 -35.84
C ASN A 49 -9.10 -7.34 -34.47
N PHE A 50 -9.23 -6.54 -33.41
CA PHE A 50 -9.42 -7.05 -32.05
C PHE A 50 -10.45 -6.22 -31.29
N GLU A 51 -11.23 -6.89 -30.43
CA GLU A 51 -12.20 -6.18 -29.59
C GLU A 51 -11.51 -5.33 -28.53
N LEU A 52 -12.01 -4.11 -28.33
CA LEU A 52 -11.40 -3.08 -27.50
C LEU A 52 -11.10 -3.57 -26.07
N ILE A 53 -12.03 -4.34 -25.48
CA ILE A 53 -11.91 -4.84 -24.11
C ILE A 53 -10.66 -5.71 -23.90
N TYR A 54 -10.32 -6.59 -24.84
CA TYR A 54 -9.17 -7.47 -24.72
C TYR A 54 -7.86 -6.71 -24.93
N ILE A 55 -7.82 -5.83 -25.93
CA ILE A 55 -6.65 -4.98 -26.21
C ILE A 55 -6.35 -4.09 -24.99
N ARG A 56 -7.38 -3.55 -24.33
CA ARG A 56 -7.21 -2.69 -23.16
C ARG A 56 -6.49 -3.40 -22.01
N ILE A 57 -6.82 -4.67 -21.72
CA ILE A 57 -6.12 -5.44 -20.68
C ILE A 57 -4.67 -5.69 -21.07
N ILE A 58 -4.42 -6.05 -22.33
CA ILE A 58 -3.06 -6.27 -22.85
C ILE A 58 -2.25 -4.97 -22.77
N ALA A 59 -2.81 -3.85 -23.19
CA ALA A 59 -2.20 -2.53 -23.11
C ALA A 59 -1.87 -2.15 -21.66
N MET A 60 -2.76 -2.43 -20.71
CA MET A 60 -2.51 -2.20 -19.29
C MET A 60 -1.33 -3.04 -18.76
N LEU A 61 -1.24 -4.32 -19.14
CA LEU A 61 -0.10 -5.18 -18.78
C LEU A 61 1.21 -4.67 -19.40
N ILE A 62 1.19 -4.26 -20.67
CA ILE A 62 2.34 -3.66 -21.36
C ILE A 62 2.78 -2.37 -20.67
N LEU A 63 1.84 -1.49 -20.30
CA LEU A 63 2.16 -0.24 -19.60
C LEU A 63 2.82 -0.49 -18.25
N ILE A 64 2.37 -1.49 -17.49
CA ILE A 64 3.01 -1.89 -16.23
C ILE A 64 4.43 -2.41 -16.49
N ALA A 65 4.63 -3.25 -17.51
CA ALA A 65 5.96 -3.73 -17.90
C ALA A 65 6.89 -2.58 -18.32
N MET A 66 6.38 -1.63 -19.11
CA MET A 66 7.12 -0.44 -19.53
C MET A 66 7.51 0.45 -18.34
N GLN A 67 6.63 0.64 -17.35
CA GLN A 67 6.97 1.36 -16.11
C GLN A 67 8.13 0.69 -15.37
N ILE A 68 8.13 -0.64 -15.27
CA ILE A 68 9.23 -1.40 -14.65
C ILE A 68 10.54 -1.18 -15.44
N LEU A 69 10.48 -1.27 -16.77
CA LEU A 69 11.65 -1.06 -17.64
C LEU A 69 12.20 0.36 -17.51
N ILE A 70 11.35 1.39 -17.52
CA ILE A 70 11.77 2.79 -17.37
C ILE A 70 12.46 3.01 -16.02
N ILE A 71 11.89 2.50 -14.93
CA ILE A 71 12.49 2.61 -13.59
C ILE A 71 13.85 1.88 -13.55
N TRP A 72 13.93 0.69 -14.15
CA TRP A 72 15.16 -0.08 -14.21
C TRP A 72 16.26 0.64 -15.00
N ILE A 73 15.95 1.13 -16.20
CA ILE A 73 16.87 1.89 -17.05
C ILE A 73 17.31 3.19 -16.33
N GLY A 74 16.37 3.94 -15.77
CA GLY A 74 16.65 5.18 -15.06
C GLY A 74 17.56 4.97 -13.86
N PHE A 75 17.35 3.90 -13.09
CA PHE A 75 18.21 3.56 -11.96
C PHE A 75 19.58 3.04 -12.40
N ALA A 76 19.66 2.22 -13.46
CA ALA A 76 20.93 1.77 -14.04
C ALA A 76 21.76 2.95 -14.55
N PHE A 77 21.13 3.90 -15.24
CA PHE A 77 21.75 5.14 -15.70
C PHE A 77 22.25 5.98 -14.52
N TYR A 78 21.41 6.19 -13.50
CA TYR A 78 21.79 6.93 -12.30
C TYR A 78 22.98 6.28 -11.55
N ALA A 79 22.97 4.96 -11.41
CA ALA A 79 24.05 4.21 -10.76
C ALA A 79 25.37 4.32 -11.54
N LYS A 80 25.31 4.26 -12.88
CA LYS A 80 26.47 4.45 -13.75
C LYS A 80 27.04 5.86 -13.63
N CYS A 81 26.19 6.90 -13.60
CA CYS A 81 26.61 8.30 -13.45
C CYS A 81 27.26 8.59 -12.09
N LYS A 82 26.93 7.83 -11.04
CA LYS A 82 27.48 8.01 -9.68
C LYS A 82 28.54 6.98 -9.29
N ASN A 83 28.93 6.06 -10.17
CA ASN A 83 29.79 4.92 -9.86
C ASN A 83 29.32 4.13 -8.63
N TRP A 84 28.00 3.97 -8.47
CA TRP A 84 27.40 3.25 -7.35
C TRP A 84 27.09 1.81 -7.72
N THR A 85 27.19 0.90 -6.74
CA THR A 85 26.82 -0.51 -6.94
C THR A 85 25.30 -0.66 -7.02
N PHE A 86 24.85 -1.49 -7.96
CA PHE A 86 23.45 -1.69 -8.23
C PHE A 86 22.76 -2.47 -7.10
N ASN A 87 21.86 -1.80 -6.37
CA ASN A 87 21.11 -2.43 -5.28
C ASN A 87 19.83 -3.10 -5.80
N LYS A 88 19.89 -4.43 -5.98
CA LYS A 88 18.75 -5.28 -6.42
C LYS A 88 17.48 -5.13 -5.56
N SER A 89 17.62 -4.71 -4.31
CA SER A 89 16.50 -4.47 -3.39
C SER A 89 15.50 -3.42 -3.90
N ILE A 90 16.00 -2.42 -4.64
CA ILE A 90 15.17 -1.32 -5.15
C ILE A 90 14.22 -1.84 -6.24
N ILE A 91 14.69 -2.73 -7.12
CA ILE A 91 13.83 -3.36 -8.14
C ILE A 91 12.73 -4.19 -7.46
N SER A 92 13.10 -5.01 -6.47
CA SER A 92 12.14 -5.86 -5.76
C SER A 92 11.02 -5.05 -5.12
N ASN A 93 11.36 -3.97 -4.40
CA ASN A 93 10.35 -3.10 -3.79
C ASN A 93 9.52 -2.33 -4.81
N THR A 94 10.12 -1.87 -5.91
CA THR A 94 9.39 -1.16 -6.97
C THR A 94 8.42 -2.08 -7.70
N LEU A 95 8.81 -3.32 -7.97
CA LEU A 95 7.92 -4.33 -8.54
C LEU A 95 6.75 -4.65 -7.59
N LEU A 96 7.01 -4.85 -6.30
CA LEU A 96 5.96 -5.06 -5.30
C LEU A 96 5.02 -3.86 -5.20
N TYR A 97 5.57 -2.64 -5.21
CA TYR A 97 4.77 -1.41 -5.19
C TYR A 97 3.86 -1.29 -6.41
N LEU A 98 4.41 -1.49 -7.62
CA LEU A 98 3.64 -1.39 -8.87
C LEU A 98 2.56 -2.47 -8.94
N TYR A 99 2.87 -3.68 -8.48
CA TYR A 99 1.91 -4.75 -8.36
C TYR A 99 0.75 -4.37 -7.41
N VAL A 100 1.04 -3.99 -6.16
CA VAL A 100 -0.01 -3.62 -5.18
C VAL A 100 -0.81 -2.39 -5.61
N SER A 101 -0.16 -1.43 -6.28
CA SER A 101 -0.82 -0.23 -6.79
C SER A 101 -1.81 -0.55 -7.92
N ASN A 102 -1.42 -1.35 -8.91
CA ASN A 102 -2.27 -1.68 -10.06
C ASN A 102 -3.20 -2.88 -9.84
N TYR A 103 -3.06 -3.57 -8.70
CA TYR A 103 -3.82 -4.79 -8.37
C TYR A 103 -5.33 -4.63 -8.57
N ALA A 104 -5.92 -3.56 -8.02
CA ALA A 104 -7.37 -3.37 -8.06
C ALA A 104 -7.89 -3.20 -9.50
N ALA A 105 -7.16 -2.48 -10.36
CA ALA A 105 -7.54 -2.30 -11.75
C ALA A 105 -7.46 -3.59 -12.57
N LEU A 106 -6.38 -4.37 -12.39
CA LEU A 106 -6.19 -5.66 -13.06
C LEU A 106 -7.32 -6.62 -12.71
N ILE A 107 -7.61 -6.78 -11.43
CA ILE A 107 -8.70 -7.66 -10.97
C ILE A 107 -10.05 -7.15 -11.48
N LYS A 108 -10.33 -5.84 -11.42
CA LYS A 108 -11.59 -5.28 -11.93
C LYS A 108 -11.79 -5.55 -13.42
N GLN A 109 -10.77 -5.33 -14.25
CA GLN A 109 -10.85 -5.57 -15.69
C GLN A 109 -11.02 -7.06 -16.01
N LEU A 110 -10.24 -7.93 -15.36
CA LEU A 110 -10.34 -9.37 -15.57
C LEU A 110 -11.70 -9.92 -15.10
N CYS A 111 -12.20 -9.48 -13.94
CA CYS A 111 -13.55 -9.83 -13.49
C CYS A 111 -14.61 -9.35 -14.49
N SER A 112 -14.47 -8.14 -15.05
CA SER A 112 -15.46 -7.57 -15.99
C SER A 112 -15.58 -8.31 -17.34
N ILE A 113 -14.54 -9.06 -17.73
CA ILE A 113 -14.62 -9.97 -18.89
C ILE A 113 -15.36 -11.24 -18.52
N VAL A 114 -15.14 -11.78 -17.32
CA VAL A 114 -15.73 -13.05 -16.91
C VAL A 114 -17.20 -12.90 -16.53
N SER A 115 -17.60 -11.73 -16.06
CA SER A 115 -18.97 -11.44 -15.64
C SER A 115 -19.90 -11.06 -16.79
N LYS A 116 -21.18 -11.38 -16.61
CA LYS A 116 -22.26 -11.06 -17.54
C LYS A 116 -23.18 -9.98 -16.99
N ARG A 117 -23.80 -9.23 -17.89
CA ARG A 117 -24.88 -8.28 -17.60
C ARG A 117 -26.07 -8.59 -18.50
N GLU A 118 -27.25 -8.75 -17.91
CA GLU A 118 -28.48 -9.04 -18.66
C GLU A 118 -29.21 -7.74 -19.01
N ILE A 119 -29.51 -7.57 -20.30
CA ILE A 119 -30.33 -6.47 -20.82
C ILE A 119 -31.38 -7.09 -21.72
N SER A 120 -32.66 -6.91 -21.37
CA SER A 120 -33.80 -7.43 -22.14
C SER A 120 -33.66 -8.93 -22.49
N THR A 121 -33.28 -9.75 -21.50
CA THR A 121 -33.04 -11.22 -21.58
C THR A 121 -31.78 -11.69 -22.34
N ILE A 122 -31.04 -10.77 -22.95
CA ILE A 122 -29.76 -11.08 -23.63
C ILE A 122 -28.62 -10.79 -22.66
N SER A 123 -27.67 -11.71 -22.57
CA SER A 123 -26.46 -11.55 -21.75
C SER A 123 -25.35 -10.89 -22.56
N TYR A 124 -24.87 -9.74 -22.09
CA TYR A 124 -23.73 -9.02 -22.64
C TYR A 124 -22.53 -9.13 -21.68
N ILE A 125 -21.33 -8.87 -22.20
CA ILE A 125 -20.12 -8.79 -21.38
C ILE A 125 -20.23 -7.53 -20.51
N GLN A 126 -19.94 -7.65 -19.20
CA GLN A 126 -20.09 -6.49 -18.31
C GLN A 126 -19.13 -5.35 -18.67
N GLY A 127 -17.89 -5.68 -19.04
CA GLY A 127 -16.88 -4.69 -19.42
C GLY A 127 -17.13 -4.01 -20.76
N ASP A 128 -17.97 -4.58 -21.64
CA ASP A 128 -18.32 -4.02 -22.94
C ASP A 128 -19.68 -4.54 -23.42
N VAL A 129 -20.68 -3.66 -23.34
CA VAL A 129 -22.09 -3.98 -23.67
C VAL A 129 -22.31 -4.10 -25.19
N SER A 130 -21.31 -3.80 -26.03
CA SER A 130 -21.40 -4.06 -27.47
C SER A 130 -21.27 -5.55 -27.84
N LEU A 131 -20.77 -6.38 -26.91
CA LEU A 131 -20.43 -7.77 -27.16
C LEU A 131 -21.35 -8.74 -26.42
N ILE A 132 -21.81 -9.77 -27.13
CA ILE A 132 -22.66 -10.83 -26.58
C ILE A 132 -21.80 -11.79 -25.74
N TYR A 133 -22.29 -12.12 -24.55
CA TYR A 133 -21.69 -13.08 -23.65
C TYR A 133 -21.87 -14.51 -24.17
N GLY A 134 -20.84 -15.34 -24.04
CA GLY A 134 -20.85 -16.76 -24.44
C GLY A 134 -20.56 -17.04 -25.91
N THR A 135 -20.17 -16.06 -26.72
CA THR A 135 -19.70 -16.31 -28.11
C THR A 135 -18.39 -17.10 -28.12
N ASP A 136 -18.10 -17.84 -29.18
CA ASP A 136 -16.88 -18.66 -29.28
C ASP A 136 -15.59 -17.86 -29.07
N ASN A 137 -15.53 -16.66 -29.70
CA ASN A 137 -14.42 -15.73 -29.51
C ASN A 137 -14.31 -15.29 -28.03
N HIS A 138 -15.44 -14.95 -27.40
CA HIS A 138 -15.43 -14.56 -26.00
C HIS A 138 -14.96 -15.68 -25.05
N MET A 139 -15.45 -16.91 -25.27
CA MET A 139 -15.04 -18.07 -24.48
C MET A 139 -13.54 -18.36 -24.62
N PHE A 140 -13.00 -18.21 -25.83
CA PHE A 140 -11.55 -18.30 -26.08
C PHE A 140 -10.77 -17.29 -25.22
N TRP A 141 -11.20 -16.02 -25.19
CA TRP A 141 -10.54 -14.98 -24.38
C TRP A 141 -10.72 -15.18 -22.87
N ILE A 142 -11.87 -15.69 -22.42
CA ILE A 142 -12.07 -16.07 -21.01
C ILE A 142 -11.05 -17.15 -20.61
N ILE A 143 -10.89 -18.19 -21.43
CA ILE A 143 -10.02 -19.34 -21.13
C ILE A 143 -8.53 -18.96 -21.19
N ILE A 144 -8.13 -18.08 -22.11
CA ILE A 144 -6.72 -17.71 -22.29
C ILE A 144 -6.29 -16.54 -21.40
N LEU A 145 -7.15 -15.53 -21.24
CA LEU A 145 -6.78 -14.29 -20.56
C LEU A 145 -7.54 -14.10 -19.24
N GLY A 146 -8.87 -14.28 -19.24
CA GLY A 146 -9.71 -13.99 -18.08
C GLY A 146 -9.40 -14.87 -16.86
N ILE A 147 -9.63 -16.18 -16.98
CA ILE A 147 -9.46 -17.14 -15.89
C ILE A 147 -7.98 -17.28 -15.50
N PRO A 148 -7.02 -17.48 -16.42
CA PRO A 148 -5.61 -17.57 -16.05
C PRO A 148 -5.10 -16.26 -15.45
N GLY A 149 -5.53 -15.11 -15.97
CA GLY A 149 -5.19 -13.80 -15.41
C GLY A 149 -5.66 -13.64 -13.97
N LEU A 150 -6.92 -13.99 -13.67
CA LEU A 150 -7.44 -13.97 -12.30
C LEU A 150 -6.71 -14.97 -11.40
N GLY A 151 -6.42 -16.17 -11.89
CA GLY A 151 -5.68 -17.19 -11.15
C GLY A 151 -4.27 -16.73 -10.80
N VAL A 152 -3.52 -16.18 -11.77
CA VAL A 152 -2.15 -15.73 -11.55
C VAL A 152 -2.10 -14.46 -10.71
N ILE A 153 -2.83 -13.42 -11.11
CA ILE A 153 -2.76 -12.10 -10.48
C ILE A 153 -3.54 -12.06 -9.17
N GLY A 154 -4.73 -12.65 -9.12
CA GLY A 154 -5.61 -12.61 -7.95
C GLY A 154 -5.31 -13.65 -6.87
N VAL A 155 -4.68 -14.78 -7.23
CA VAL A 155 -4.48 -15.89 -6.28
C VAL A 155 -3.00 -16.28 -6.16
N LEU A 156 -2.33 -16.65 -7.25
CA LEU A 156 -0.98 -17.20 -7.22
C LEU A 156 0.06 -16.21 -6.68
N ILE A 157 0.07 -14.97 -7.16
CA ILE A 157 1.03 -13.95 -6.69
C ILE A 157 0.79 -13.61 -5.21
N PRO A 158 -0.43 -13.25 -4.74
CA PRO A 158 -0.67 -13.01 -3.33
C PRO A 158 -0.32 -14.22 -2.43
N PHE A 159 -0.65 -15.43 -2.88
CA PHE A 159 -0.37 -16.66 -2.15
C PHE A 159 1.14 -16.93 -2.03
N THR A 160 1.89 -16.80 -3.13
CA THR A 160 3.36 -16.98 -3.10
C THR A 160 4.03 -15.94 -2.21
N LEU A 161 3.60 -14.68 -2.25
CA LEU A 161 4.08 -13.64 -1.33
C LEU A 161 3.78 -13.99 0.13
N PHE A 162 2.58 -14.48 0.42
CA PHE A 162 2.21 -14.93 1.75
C PHE A 162 3.08 -16.11 2.23
N VAL A 163 3.28 -17.13 1.39
CA VAL A 163 4.14 -18.29 1.71
C VAL A 163 5.59 -17.85 1.97
N VAL A 164 6.14 -16.98 1.13
CA VAL A 164 7.50 -16.44 1.31
C VAL A 164 7.64 -15.71 2.65
N MET A 165 6.65 -14.90 3.04
CA MET A 165 6.65 -14.22 4.33
C MET A 165 6.48 -15.20 5.51
N TYR A 166 5.60 -16.19 5.37
CA TYR A 166 5.32 -17.18 6.40
C TYR A 166 6.54 -18.07 6.70
N MET A 167 7.19 -18.57 5.65
CA MET A 167 8.41 -19.39 5.79
C MET A 167 9.57 -18.61 6.39
N ASN A 168 9.66 -17.30 6.13
CA ASN A 168 10.74 -16.46 6.61
C ASN A 168 10.36 -15.58 7.82
N ARG A 169 9.26 -15.89 8.54
CA ARG A 169 8.71 -15.04 9.60
C ARG A 169 9.72 -14.66 10.69
N GLU A 170 10.59 -15.59 11.08
CA GLU A 170 11.63 -15.38 12.10
C GLU A 170 12.81 -14.55 11.59
N GLN A 171 12.93 -14.40 10.27
CA GLN A 171 14.02 -13.71 9.60
C GLN A 171 13.58 -12.40 8.95
N LEU A 172 12.33 -11.96 9.16
CA LEU A 172 11.80 -10.71 8.59
C LEU A 172 12.60 -9.48 9.04
N ASP A 173 13.20 -9.52 10.23
CA ASP A 173 14.04 -8.44 10.73
C ASP A 173 15.47 -8.43 10.17
N LYS A 174 15.89 -9.51 9.48
CA LYS A 174 17.22 -9.55 8.87
C LYS A 174 17.29 -8.54 7.72
N ILE A 175 18.33 -7.70 7.75
CA ILE A 175 18.55 -6.61 6.78
C ILE A 175 18.47 -7.10 5.33
N LYS A 176 18.96 -8.32 5.03
CA LYS A 176 18.94 -8.88 3.67
C LYS A 176 17.50 -9.04 3.16
N LEU A 177 16.65 -9.76 3.88
CA LEU A 177 15.26 -10.01 3.46
C LEU A 177 14.40 -8.75 3.53
N ARG A 178 14.55 -7.99 4.63
CA ARG A 178 13.81 -6.75 4.86
C ARG A 178 13.98 -5.77 3.72
N ARG A 179 15.16 -5.68 3.11
CA ARG A 179 15.39 -4.78 1.97
C ARG A 179 14.57 -5.13 0.73
N HIS A 180 14.22 -6.40 0.50
CA HIS A 180 13.51 -6.83 -0.71
C HIS A 180 11.98 -6.84 -0.56
N ILE A 181 11.48 -7.03 0.67
CA ILE A 181 10.05 -7.24 0.95
C ILE A 181 9.50 -6.15 1.91
N CYS A 182 10.31 -5.14 2.23
CA CYS A 182 9.98 -4.05 3.17
C CYS A 182 8.59 -3.48 2.93
N TYR A 183 8.24 -3.29 1.65
CA TYR A 183 6.98 -2.69 1.25
C TYR A 183 5.75 -3.42 1.83
N LEU A 184 5.78 -4.75 1.94
CA LEU A 184 4.62 -5.52 2.39
C LEU A 184 4.39 -5.49 3.90
N PHE A 185 5.44 -5.32 4.72
CA PHE A 185 5.32 -5.52 6.17
C PHE A 185 5.87 -4.40 7.05
N ASN A 186 6.58 -3.40 6.51
CA ASN A 186 7.30 -2.43 7.33
C ASN A 186 6.41 -1.49 8.17
N GLU A 187 5.11 -1.40 7.85
CA GLU A 187 4.14 -0.63 8.63
C GLU A 187 3.47 -1.45 9.75
N TYR A 188 3.65 -2.78 9.75
CA TYR A 188 2.93 -3.72 10.60
C TYR A 188 3.78 -4.30 11.72
N ASN A 189 3.10 -4.68 12.80
CA ASN A 189 3.70 -5.39 13.92
C ASN A 189 4.20 -6.78 13.48
N GLN A 190 5.20 -7.31 14.19
CA GLN A 190 5.76 -8.64 13.91
C GLN A 190 4.69 -9.74 13.94
N GLU A 191 3.69 -9.64 14.81
CA GLU A 191 2.57 -10.60 14.88
C GLU A 191 1.58 -10.49 13.71
N SER A 192 1.61 -9.39 12.97
CA SER A 192 0.63 -9.02 11.95
C SER A 192 1.26 -8.77 10.57
N TYR A 193 2.40 -9.39 10.28
CA TYR A 193 3.15 -9.20 9.03
C TYR A 193 2.33 -9.51 7.76
N TYR A 194 1.30 -10.35 7.88
CA TYR A 194 0.42 -10.75 6.79
C TYR A 194 -0.72 -9.76 6.49
N TRP A 195 -0.78 -8.61 7.18
CA TRP A 195 -1.92 -7.71 7.07
C TRP A 195 -2.15 -7.12 5.67
N GLU A 196 -1.10 -6.95 4.88
CA GLU A 196 -1.25 -6.52 3.48
C GLU A 196 -2.04 -7.54 2.66
N GLN A 197 -1.85 -8.84 2.93
CA GLN A 197 -2.59 -9.91 2.27
C GLN A 197 -4.09 -9.85 2.58
N ILE A 198 -4.45 -9.52 3.82
CA ILE A 198 -5.85 -9.30 4.22
C ILE A 198 -6.44 -8.10 3.47
N LYS A 199 -5.68 -7.01 3.31
CA LYS A 199 -6.12 -5.84 2.55
C LYS A 199 -6.33 -6.15 1.06
N LEU A 200 -5.44 -6.91 0.44
CA LEU A 200 -5.59 -7.36 -0.95
C LEU A 200 -6.81 -8.26 -1.11
N SER A 201 -7.02 -9.20 -0.19
CA SER A 201 -8.18 -10.09 -0.17
C SER A 201 -9.49 -9.29 -0.04
N LYS A 202 -9.55 -8.32 0.87
CA LYS A 202 -10.69 -7.39 1.01
C LYS A 202 -10.98 -6.64 -0.29
N LYS A 203 -9.94 -6.06 -0.93
CA LYS A 203 -10.11 -5.36 -2.22
C LYS A 203 -10.69 -6.28 -3.29
N THR A 204 -10.22 -7.52 -3.36
CA THR A 204 -10.70 -8.54 -4.29
C THR A 204 -12.18 -8.84 -4.07
N ILE A 205 -12.59 -9.08 -2.82
CA ILE A 205 -13.98 -9.33 -2.45
C ILE A 205 -14.87 -8.14 -2.83
N ILE A 206 -14.43 -6.90 -2.55
CA ILE A 206 -15.16 -5.68 -2.95
C ILE A 206 -15.35 -5.63 -4.47
N ILE A 207 -14.31 -5.90 -5.26
CA ILE A 207 -14.39 -5.89 -6.73
C ILE A 207 -15.33 -6.98 -7.25
N ILE A 208 -15.28 -8.18 -6.68
CA ILE A 208 -16.19 -9.27 -7.02
C ILE A 208 -17.64 -8.86 -6.72
N ILE A 209 -17.91 -8.28 -5.55
CA ILE A 209 -19.26 -7.81 -5.22
C ILE A 209 -19.74 -6.75 -6.23
N LEU A 210 -18.88 -5.79 -6.58
CA LEU A 210 -19.22 -4.73 -7.53
C LEU A 210 -19.48 -5.23 -8.96
N THR A 211 -18.77 -6.27 -9.37
CA THR A 211 -18.92 -6.82 -10.72
C THR A 211 -20.15 -7.71 -10.80
N PHE A 212 -20.30 -8.68 -9.90
CA PHE A 212 -21.39 -9.65 -9.97
C PHE A 212 -22.77 -9.10 -9.53
N PHE A 213 -22.82 -8.09 -8.67
CA PHE A 213 -24.09 -7.54 -8.15
C PHE A 213 -24.41 -6.13 -8.67
N GLU A 214 -23.88 -5.73 -9.83
CA GLU A 214 -24.12 -4.41 -10.41
C GLU A 214 -25.63 -4.09 -10.58
N SER A 215 -26.43 -5.10 -10.92
CA SER A 215 -27.87 -4.95 -11.19
C SER A 215 -28.72 -4.71 -9.94
N ASP A 216 -28.29 -5.19 -8.77
CA ASP A 216 -29.02 -5.05 -7.50
C ASP A 216 -28.22 -4.21 -6.52
N VAL A 217 -28.49 -2.90 -6.54
CA VAL A 217 -27.79 -1.90 -5.71
C VAL A 217 -27.97 -2.18 -4.22
N LEU A 218 -29.13 -2.69 -3.79
CA LEU A 218 -29.40 -2.94 -2.37
C LEU A 218 -28.60 -4.15 -1.88
N LEU A 219 -28.63 -5.24 -2.63
CA LEU A 219 -27.85 -6.43 -2.31
C LEU A 219 -26.35 -6.11 -2.34
N MET A 220 -25.87 -5.41 -3.38
CA MET A 220 -24.50 -4.94 -3.51
C MET A 220 -24.07 -4.11 -2.29
N ALA A 221 -24.85 -3.09 -1.90
CA ALA A 221 -24.52 -2.24 -0.76
C ALA A 221 -24.48 -3.03 0.57
N SER A 222 -25.41 -3.97 0.76
CA SER A 222 -25.45 -4.81 1.97
C SER A 222 -24.22 -5.72 2.10
N LEU A 223 -23.80 -6.36 1.00
CA LEU A 223 -22.61 -7.22 0.95
C LEU A 223 -21.32 -6.42 1.14
N LEU A 224 -21.22 -5.23 0.53
CA LEU A 224 -20.09 -4.33 0.72
C LEU A 224 -19.99 -3.86 2.19
N GLY A 225 -21.13 -3.48 2.78
CA GLY A 225 -21.21 -3.12 4.20
C GLY A 225 -20.74 -4.26 5.10
N LEU A 226 -21.24 -5.48 4.87
CA LEU A 226 -20.84 -6.68 5.63
C LEU A 226 -19.35 -6.99 5.47
N CYS A 227 -18.80 -6.91 4.26
CA CYS A 227 -17.37 -7.09 3.99
C CYS A 227 -16.51 -6.09 4.78
N LEU A 228 -16.91 -4.80 4.80
CA LEU A 228 -16.19 -3.77 5.55
C LEU A 228 -16.31 -3.95 7.07
N LEU A 229 -17.48 -4.34 7.58
CA LEU A 229 -17.69 -4.65 8.99
C LEU A 229 -16.82 -5.82 9.44
N PHE A 230 -16.75 -6.90 8.65
CA PHE A 230 -15.88 -8.03 8.95
C PHE A 230 -14.41 -7.62 9.00
N TYR A 231 -13.95 -6.82 8.04
CA TYR A 231 -12.59 -6.26 8.07
C TYR A 231 -12.34 -5.41 9.33
N GLN A 232 -13.31 -4.56 9.72
CA GLN A 232 -13.19 -3.74 10.92
C GLN A 232 -13.08 -4.59 12.19
N LEU A 233 -13.86 -5.67 12.31
CA LEU A 233 -13.76 -6.59 13.44
C LEU A 233 -12.38 -7.22 13.55
N LEU A 234 -11.81 -7.64 12.42
CA LEU A 234 -10.42 -8.13 12.37
C LEU A 234 -9.43 -7.04 12.76
N ALA A 235 -9.59 -5.82 12.25
CA ALA A 235 -8.68 -4.70 12.52
C ALA A 235 -8.67 -4.29 14.00
N VAL A 236 -9.83 -4.31 14.66
CA VAL A 236 -9.99 -4.02 16.10
C VAL A 236 -9.29 -5.06 16.95
N LYS A 237 -9.42 -6.35 16.60
CA LYS A 237 -8.78 -7.46 17.35
C LYS A 237 -7.26 -7.45 17.19
N GLN A 238 -6.78 -7.32 15.95
CA GLN A 238 -5.36 -7.54 15.64
C GLN A 238 -4.48 -6.29 15.86
N LYS A 239 -5.03 -5.07 15.70
CA LYS A 239 -4.27 -3.80 15.77
C LYS A 239 -2.94 -3.87 14.99
N PRO A 240 -3.03 -4.08 13.66
CA PRO A 240 -1.91 -4.53 12.84
C PRO A 240 -0.74 -3.54 12.73
N TYR A 241 -0.98 -2.23 12.87
CA TYR A 241 0.05 -1.22 12.63
C TYR A 241 0.95 -1.00 13.86
N ILE A 242 2.23 -0.70 13.62
CA ILE A 242 3.20 -0.32 14.66
C ILE A 242 2.80 0.99 15.35
N ILE A 243 2.30 1.94 14.57
CA ILE A 243 1.89 3.25 15.08
C ILE A 243 0.42 3.19 15.49
N GLN A 244 0.13 3.36 16.78
CA GLN A 244 -1.23 3.30 17.31
C GLN A 244 -2.20 4.31 16.66
N SER A 245 -1.72 5.50 16.28
CA SER A 245 -2.56 6.47 15.57
C SER A 245 -3.03 5.96 14.21
N LEU A 246 -2.24 5.12 13.52
CA LEU A 246 -2.65 4.50 12.25
C LEU A 246 -3.72 3.42 12.47
N ASN A 247 -3.63 2.62 13.54
CA ASN A 247 -4.69 1.67 13.91
C ASN A 247 -6.02 2.38 14.13
N PHE A 248 -6.01 3.48 14.90
CA PHE A 248 -7.21 4.26 15.16
C PHE A 248 -7.78 4.88 13.88
N LEU A 249 -6.91 5.46 13.05
CA LEU A 249 -7.33 6.02 11.77
C LEU A 249 -7.93 4.96 10.84
N ASP A 250 -7.35 3.75 10.76
CA ASP A 250 -7.84 2.67 9.90
C ASP A 250 -9.27 2.25 10.29
N ILE A 251 -9.52 2.12 11.60
CA ILE A 251 -10.85 1.80 12.14
C ILE A 251 -11.83 2.94 11.84
N GLN A 252 -11.46 4.19 12.16
CA GLN A 252 -12.34 5.34 11.94
C GLN A 252 -12.70 5.53 10.47
N THR A 253 -11.73 5.43 9.56
CA THR A 253 -11.99 5.61 8.13
C THR A 253 -12.80 4.45 7.56
N GLY A 254 -12.57 3.23 8.06
CA GLY A 254 -13.41 2.08 7.73
C GLY A 254 -14.87 2.29 8.12
N GLN A 255 -15.12 2.77 9.34
CA GLN A 255 -16.47 3.07 9.83
C GLN A 255 -17.15 4.14 8.99
N ILE A 256 -16.44 5.23 8.66
CA ILE A 256 -16.96 6.28 7.80
C ILE A 256 -17.36 5.70 6.43
N CYS A 257 -16.50 4.91 5.78
CA CYS A 257 -16.83 4.27 4.51
C CYS A 257 -18.07 3.35 4.61
N SER A 258 -18.18 2.55 5.68
CA SER A 258 -19.34 1.67 5.88
C SER A 258 -20.64 2.47 6.04
N ILE A 259 -20.62 3.52 6.87
CA ILE A 259 -21.78 4.40 7.07
C ILE A 259 -22.17 5.08 5.75
N SER A 260 -21.18 5.58 5.00
CA SER A 260 -21.44 6.23 3.70
C SER A 260 -22.06 5.28 2.67
N ILE A 261 -21.66 4.00 2.63
CA ILE A 261 -22.27 3.00 1.75
C ILE A 261 -23.75 2.79 2.09
N PHE A 262 -24.08 2.63 3.37
CA PHE A 262 -25.48 2.45 3.79
C PHE A 262 -26.32 3.71 3.53
N ILE A 263 -25.80 4.91 3.81
CA ILE A 263 -26.48 6.17 3.51
C ILE A 263 -26.72 6.30 2.00
N SER A 264 -25.75 5.89 1.17
CA SER A 264 -25.94 5.90 -0.28
C SER A 264 -26.98 4.91 -0.76
N ALA A 265 -27.10 3.74 -0.14
CA ALA A 265 -28.16 2.78 -0.46
C ALA A 265 -29.54 3.37 -0.14
N VAL A 266 -29.68 4.05 1.01
CA VAL A 266 -30.91 4.76 1.37
C VAL A 266 -31.20 5.90 0.38
N LYS A 267 -30.17 6.65 -0.05
CA LYS A 267 -30.30 7.68 -1.09
C LYS A 267 -30.83 7.09 -2.40
N TYR A 268 -30.30 5.96 -2.84
CA TYR A 268 -30.76 5.24 -4.03
C TYR A 268 -32.25 4.91 -3.96
N VAL A 269 -32.72 4.36 -2.82
CA VAL A 269 -34.14 4.06 -2.61
C VAL A 269 -35.00 5.33 -2.60
N SER A 270 -34.51 6.40 -1.95
CA SER A 270 -35.21 7.69 -1.88
C SER A 270 -35.41 8.32 -3.27
N GLU A 271 -34.40 8.23 -4.15
CA GLU A 271 -34.48 8.73 -5.52
C GLU A 271 -35.46 7.90 -6.35
N LYS A 272 -35.43 6.57 -6.22
CA LYS A 272 -36.39 5.68 -6.89
C LYS A 272 -37.83 5.92 -6.41
N GLY A 273 -38.00 6.30 -5.14
CA GLY A 273 -39.28 6.69 -4.55
C GLY A 273 -39.71 8.13 -4.81
N ASN A 274 -39.00 8.90 -5.65
CA ASN A 274 -39.26 10.31 -5.97
C ASN A 274 -39.29 11.27 -4.76
N VAL A 275 -38.66 10.91 -3.64
CA VAL A 275 -38.57 11.76 -2.45
C VAL A 275 -37.29 12.61 -2.54
N THR A 276 -37.38 13.73 -3.25
CA THR A 276 -36.21 14.59 -3.57
C THR A 276 -35.59 15.27 -2.35
N ALA A 277 -36.42 15.78 -1.43
CA ALA A 277 -35.96 16.48 -0.23
C ALA A 277 -35.04 15.60 0.65
N LEU A 278 -35.43 14.33 0.85
CA LEU A 278 -34.62 13.37 1.61
C LEU A 278 -33.31 13.04 0.89
N SER A 279 -33.32 12.86 -0.44
CA SER A 279 -32.09 12.61 -1.22
C SER A 279 -31.07 13.74 -1.06
N ILE A 280 -31.51 15.01 -1.13
CA ILE A 280 -30.64 16.18 -0.94
C ILE A 280 -30.01 16.18 0.46
N VAL A 281 -30.80 15.91 1.50
CA VAL A 281 -30.31 15.82 2.88
C VAL A 281 -29.26 14.73 3.03
N LEU A 282 -29.53 13.53 2.49
CA LEU A 282 -28.58 12.40 2.53
C LEU A 282 -27.29 12.71 1.77
N GLN A 283 -27.38 13.43 0.64
CA GLN A 283 -26.21 13.87 -0.12
C GLN A 283 -25.32 14.84 0.67
N ILE A 284 -25.91 15.79 1.40
CA ILE A 284 -25.16 16.69 2.29
C ILE A 284 -24.42 15.88 3.36
N PHE A 285 -25.06 14.86 3.95
CA PHE A 285 -24.39 13.95 4.89
C PHE A 285 -23.21 13.21 4.26
N ILE A 286 -23.35 12.70 3.02
CA ILE A 286 -22.27 12.02 2.31
C ILE A 286 -21.07 12.97 2.09
N ILE A 287 -21.33 14.23 1.71
CA ILE A 287 -20.27 15.25 1.53
C ILE A 287 -19.54 15.52 2.86
N ILE A 288 -20.29 15.70 3.95
CA ILE A 288 -19.71 15.90 5.30
C ILE A 288 -18.84 14.72 5.70
N LEU A 289 -19.29 13.49 5.43
CA LEU A 289 -18.50 12.27 5.70
C LEU A 289 -17.23 12.20 4.86
N CYS A 290 -17.27 12.61 3.58
CA CYS A 290 -16.08 12.70 2.73
C CYS A 290 -15.05 13.70 3.29
N ILE A 291 -15.49 14.88 3.72
CA ILE A 291 -14.63 15.89 4.34
C ILE A 291 -14.01 15.34 5.63
N ARG A 292 -14.84 14.69 6.48
CA ARG A 292 -14.40 14.07 7.73
C ARG A 292 -13.37 12.96 7.49
N LEU A 293 -13.51 12.17 6.43
CA LEU A 293 -12.55 11.13 6.03
C LEU A 293 -11.19 11.74 5.66
N CYS A 294 -11.18 12.81 4.87
CA CYS A 294 -9.95 13.44 4.37
C CYS A 294 -9.20 14.26 5.43
N TYR A 295 -9.94 14.94 6.31
CA TYR A 295 -9.40 15.89 7.29
C TYR A 295 -8.22 15.35 8.13
N PRO A 296 -8.29 14.17 8.80
CA PRO A 296 -7.20 13.71 9.66
C PRO A 296 -5.92 13.43 8.87
N PHE A 297 -6.02 12.94 7.64
CA PHE A 297 -4.85 12.72 6.79
C PHE A 297 -4.21 14.03 6.36
N MET A 298 -5.02 14.98 5.90
CA MET A 298 -4.54 16.30 5.48
C MET A 298 -3.88 17.04 6.64
N MET A 299 -4.47 17.00 7.84
CA MET A 299 -3.89 17.62 9.03
C MET A 299 -2.58 16.97 9.46
N ASN A 300 -2.47 15.64 9.40
CA ASN A 300 -1.24 14.94 9.74
C ASN A 300 -0.12 15.24 8.72
N ILE A 301 -0.44 15.22 7.43
CA ILE A 301 0.49 15.60 6.36
C ILE A 301 0.93 17.05 6.56
N PHE A 302 -0.03 17.97 6.70
CA PHE A 302 0.26 19.39 6.92
C PHE A 302 1.13 19.61 8.17
N ARG A 303 0.84 18.94 9.29
CA ARG A 303 1.66 19.03 10.51
C ARG A 303 3.09 18.57 10.29
N VAL A 304 3.30 17.46 9.57
CA VAL A 304 4.64 16.92 9.27
C VAL A 304 5.39 17.86 8.33
N TYR A 305 4.75 18.30 7.24
CA TYR A 305 5.33 19.24 6.29
C TYR A 305 5.63 20.58 6.94
N PHE A 306 4.69 21.14 7.70
CA PHE A 306 4.90 22.39 8.43
C PHE A 306 6.09 22.26 9.39
N LYS A 307 6.20 21.17 10.15
CA LYS A 307 7.34 20.95 11.05
C LYS A 307 8.68 20.85 10.30
N LYS A 308 8.70 20.20 9.12
CA LYS A 308 9.90 20.01 8.29
C LYS A 308 10.32 21.30 7.57
N TYR A 309 9.36 22.06 7.06
CA TYR A 309 9.60 23.24 6.21
C TYR A 309 9.48 24.56 6.95
N LYS A 310 9.12 24.59 8.25
CA LYS A 310 9.02 25.82 9.03
C LYS A 310 10.30 26.67 8.99
N LEU A 311 11.46 26.04 9.13
CA LEU A 311 12.73 26.75 9.14
C LEU A 311 13.11 27.35 7.77
N PRO A 312 13.15 26.56 6.68
CA PRO A 312 13.44 27.13 5.35
C PRO A 312 12.36 28.11 4.89
N PHE A 313 11.10 27.94 5.30
CA PHE A 313 10.04 28.90 5.01
C PHE A 313 10.28 30.25 5.70
N ILE A 314 10.63 30.26 6.99
CA ILE A 314 10.97 31.51 7.70
C ILE A 314 12.21 32.16 7.08
N GLU A 315 13.20 31.37 6.69
CA GLU A 315 14.40 31.87 5.99
C GLU A 315 14.06 32.51 4.65
N PHE A 316 13.17 31.87 3.87
CA PHE A 316 12.67 32.39 2.61
C PHE A 316 11.91 33.71 2.78
N VAL A 317 10.98 33.80 3.73
CA VAL A 317 10.22 35.02 4.03
C VAL A 317 11.15 36.14 4.52
N TYR A 318 12.13 35.82 5.37
CA TYR A 318 13.16 36.77 5.80
C TYR A 318 13.99 37.30 4.62
N LYS A 319 14.40 36.42 3.70
CA LYS A 319 15.13 36.81 2.48
C LYS A 319 14.31 37.77 1.63
N ILE A 320 13.02 37.47 1.39
CA ILE A 320 12.10 38.34 0.65
C ILE A 320 12.00 39.73 1.30
N LEU A 321 11.72 39.78 2.61
CA LEU A 321 11.58 41.04 3.35
C LEU A 321 12.87 41.88 3.32
N ARG A 322 14.03 41.22 3.36
CA ARG A 322 15.33 41.89 3.19
C ARG A 322 15.51 42.46 1.79
N THR A 323 15.12 41.75 0.73
CA THR A 323 15.13 42.28 -0.65
C THR A 323 14.22 43.49 -0.83
N ILE A 324 13.09 43.53 -0.13
CA ILE A 324 12.14 44.64 -0.17
C ILE A 324 12.65 45.86 0.64
N LYS A 325 13.82 45.76 1.30
CA LYS A 325 14.38 46.80 2.22
C LYS A 325 13.36 47.26 3.27
N ALA A 326 12.46 46.38 3.67
CA ALA A 326 11.53 46.65 4.75
C ALA A 326 12.29 46.55 6.07
N ASP A 327 12.86 47.67 6.55
CA ASP A 327 13.38 47.84 7.92
C ASP A 327 12.26 47.90 8.97
N CYS A 328 11.22 47.11 8.74
CA CYS A 328 10.06 47.03 9.59
C CYS A 328 10.35 46.13 10.81
N PHE A 329 9.60 46.37 11.89
CA PHE A 329 9.54 45.52 13.08
C PHE A 329 9.45 44.02 12.76
N LEU A 330 8.72 43.67 11.69
CA LEU A 330 8.56 42.29 11.22
C LEU A 330 9.89 41.63 10.83
N SER A 331 10.81 42.35 10.17
CA SER A 331 12.13 41.85 9.78
C SER A 331 12.98 41.52 11.01
N ARG A 332 12.98 42.40 12.02
CA ARG A 332 13.67 42.17 13.31
C ARG A 332 13.05 40.99 14.07
N TYR A 333 11.72 40.89 14.11
CA TYR A 333 11.01 39.77 14.73
C TYR A 333 11.37 38.42 14.08
N LEU A 334 11.34 38.36 12.76
CA LEU A 334 11.67 37.15 12.01
C LEU A 334 13.14 36.75 12.17
N ASN A 335 14.08 37.70 12.17
CA ASN A 335 15.49 37.42 12.42
C ASN A 335 15.71 36.83 13.83
N ASN A 336 15.04 37.39 14.85
CA ASN A 336 15.09 36.87 16.22
C ASN A 336 14.49 35.46 16.33
N GLN A 337 13.38 35.19 15.65
CA GLN A 337 12.79 33.85 15.55
C GLN A 337 13.73 32.87 14.85
N LEU A 338 14.29 33.26 13.71
CA LEU A 338 15.24 32.45 12.94
C LEU A 338 16.46 32.08 13.78
N ARG A 339 17.06 33.04 14.49
CA ARG A 339 18.20 32.80 15.39
C ARG A 339 17.85 31.84 16.52
N LYS A 340 16.67 32.01 17.15
CA LYS A 340 16.17 31.07 18.18
C LYS A 340 15.96 29.66 17.64
N LEU A 341 15.44 29.52 16.42
CA LEU A 341 15.21 28.23 15.77
C LEU A 341 16.51 27.55 15.35
N ASN A 342 17.44 28.27 14.73
CA ASN A 342 18.76 27.76 14.34
C ASN A 342 19.54 27.29 15.57
N ASN A 343 19.52 28.05 16.66
CA ASN A 343 20.17 27.63 17.91
C ASN A 343 19.56 26.35 18.48
N ARG A 344 18.23 26.19 18.40
CA ARG A 344 17.55 24.96 18.83
C ARG A 344 17.91 23.77 17.95
N GLU A 345 17.98 23.94 16.63
CA GLU A 345 18.41 22.88 15.72
C GLU A 345 19.87 22.48 15.93
N TYR A 346 20.76 23.47 16.08
CA TYR A 346 22.17 23.22 16.37
C TYR A 346 22.32 22.41 17.66
N ARG A 347 21.63 22.81 18.74
CA ARG A 347 21.59 22.06 20.01
C ARG A 347 21.05 20.63 19.84
N ARG A 348 20.02 20.42 19.02
CA ARG A 348 19.50 19.07 18.74
C ARG A 348 20.52 18.23 17.97
N LYS A 349 21.19 18.79 16.97
CA LYS A 349 22.22 18.09 16.19
C LYS A 349 23.42 17.72 17.06
N THR A 350 23.90 18.63 17.91
CA THR A 350 25.01 18.36 18.83
C THR A 350 24.63 17.35 19.90
N ASN A 351 23.44 17.46 20.51
CA ASN A 351 22.96 16.47 21.47
C ASN A 351 22.76 15.09 20.83
N PHE A 352 22.23 15.03 19.61
CA PHE A 352 22.08 13.77 18.87
C PHE A 352 23.44 13.16 18.52
N ALA A 353 24.43 13.97 18.13
CA ALA A 353 25.80 13.49 17.89
C ALA A 353 26.43 12.94 19.18
N LYS A 354 26.27 13.63 20.32
CA LYS A 354 26.72 13.16 21.64
C LYS A 354 26.06 11.82 22.00
N LEU A 355 24.74 11.73 21.87
CA LEU A 355 23.97 10.51 22.15
C LEU A 355 24.41 9.36 21.23
N ARG A 356 24.58 9.63 19.93
CA ARG A 356 25.04 8.64 18.95
C ARG A 356 26.44 8.13 19.30
N ASN A 357 27.37 9.01 19.66
CA ASN A 357 28.72 8.61 20.04
C ASN A 357 28.71 7.75 21.30
N HIS A 358 27.91 8.14 22.30
CA HIS A 358 27.74 7.37 23.53
C HIS A 358 27.14 5.98 23.26
N LEU A 359 26.09 5.89 22.44
CA LEU A 359 25.49 4.61 22.05
C LEU A 359 26.47 3.72 21.26
N ILE A 360 27.30 4.31 20.38
CA ILE A 360 28.34 3.57 19.67
C ILE A 360 29.38 3.02 20.66
N GLN A 361 29.82 3.82 21.63
CA GLN A 361 30.76 3.36 22.67
C GLN A 361 30.18 2.20 23.48
N ILE A 362 28.94 2.31 23.94
CA ILE A 362 28.25 1.21 24.64
C ILE A 362 28.16 -0.03 23.75
N SER A 363 27.76 0.12 22.49
CA SER A 363 27.66 -1.03 21.57
C SER A 363 29.01 -1.73 21.36
N LYS A 364 30.12 -0.98 21.30
CA LYS A 364 31.47 -1.54 21.19
C LYS A 364 31.86 -2.31 22.45
N LEU A 365 31.56 -1.76 23.64
CA LEU A 365 31.82 -2.43 24.91
C LEU A 365 31.02 -3.73 25.04
N GLN A 366 29.73 -3.72 24.66
CA GLN A 366 28.89 -4.93 24.66
C GLN A 366 29.42 -6.01 23.71
N ILE A 367 29.82 -5.63 22.49
CA ILE A 367 30.44 -6.57 21.54
C ILE A 367 31.76 -7.12 22.09
N GLY A 368 32.56 -6.29 22.77
CA GLY A 368 33.79 -6.72 23.44
C GLY A 368 33.53 -7.77 24.53
N HIS A 369 32.58 -7.50 25.43
CA HIS A 369 32.16 -8.46 26.46
C HIS A 369 31.61 -9.76 25.86
N GLN A 370 30.80 -9.67 24.81
CA GLN A 370 30.23 -10.85 24.14
C GLN A 370 31.33 -11.72 23.51
N LYS A 371 32.35 -11.11 22.88
CA LYS A 371 33.52 -11.83 22.35
C LYS A 371 34.31 -12.50 23.46
N GLN A 372 34.53 -11.82 24.60
CA GLN A 372 35.23 -12.39 25.75
C GLN A 372 34.48 -13.59 26.34
N MET A 373 33.16 -13.50 26.49
CA MET A 373 32.36 -14.64 26.96
C MET A 373 32.44 -15.83 26.00
N VAL A 374 32.34 -15.60 24.70
CA VAL A 374 32.45 -16.67 23.69
C VAL A 374 33.85 -17.31 23.73
N SER A 375 34.92 -16.52 23.90
CA SER A 375 36.26 -17.09 24.07
C SER A 375 36.42 -17.91 25.35
N MET A 376 35.78 -17.50 26.46
CA MET A 376 35.78 -18.27 27.71
C MET A 376 34.98 -19.57 27.60
N MET A 377 33.85 -19.56 26.90
CA MET A 377 33.07 -20.78 26.63
C MET A 377 33.84 -21.76 25.74
N ASN A 378 34.52 -21.24 24.70
CA ASN A 378 35.32 -22.07 23.80
C ASN A 378 36.57 -22.65 24.47
N SER A 379 37.21 -21.94 25.41
CA SER A 379 38.33 -22.48 26.17
C SER A 379 37.88 -23.56 27.16
N GLN A 380 36.74 -23.37 27.84
CA GLN A 380 36.16 -24.38 28.72
C GLN A 380 35.74 -25.65 27.96
N SER A 381 35.18 -25.52 26.76
CA SER A 381 34.83 -26.69 25.94
C SER A 381 36.06 -27.45 25.45
N THR A 382 37.16 -26.76 25.11
CA THR A 382 38.43 -27.44 24.77
C THR A 382 39.07 -28.14 25.96
N ILE A 383 39.00 -27.55 27.16
CA ILE A 383 39.48 -28.20 28.39
C ILE A 383 38.67 -29.45 28.71
N ARG A 384 37.33 -29.38 28.63
CA ARG A 384 36.46 -30.56 28.81
C ARG A 384 36.75 -31.65 27.79
N TYR A 385 36.93 -31.31 26.51
CA TYR A 385 37.28 -32.27 25.48
C TYR A 385 38.61 -32.97 25.77
N ARG A 386 39.65 -32.21 26.17
CA ARG A 386 40.94 -32.80 26.56
C ARG A 386 40.81 -33.73 27.77
N GLN A 387 40.04 -33.35 28.78
CA GLN A 387 39.80 -34.19 29.95
C GLN A 387 39.12 -35.52 29.57
N ILE A 388 38.11 -35.47 28.69
CA ILE A 388 37.44 -36.68 28.20
C ILE A 388 38.44 -37.58 27.44
N VAL A 389 39.25 -37.02 26.54
CA VAL A 389 40.26 -37.79 25.79
C VAL A 389 41.27 -38.45 26.72
N THR A 390 41.80 -37.72 27.71
CA THR A 390 42.73 -38.29 28.68
C THR A 390 42.13 -39.39 29.55
N ILE A 391 40.83 -39.31 29.87
CA ILE A 391 40.12 -40.35 30.62
C ILE A 391 39.96 -41.60 29.75
N THR A 392 39.54 -41.45 28.49
CA THR A 392 39.43 -42.58 27.55
C THR A 392 40.78 -43.24 27.28
N ASP A 393 41.87 -42.48 27.14
CA ASP A 393 43.21 -43.04 26.94
C ASP A 393 43.70 -43.80 28.19
N ALA A 394 43.40 -43.30 29.39
CA ALA A 394 43.72 -43.97 30.64
C ALA A 394 42.91 -45.27 30.84
N GLU A 395 41.64 -45.28 30.43
CA GLU A 395 40.80 -46.49 30.45
C GLU A 395 41.26 -47.53 29.42
N MET A 396 41.63 -47.11 28.20
CA MET A 396 42.19 -48.03 27.19
C MET A 396 43.53 -48.62 27.62
N ASN A 397 44.40 -47.84 28.27
CA ASN A 397 45.67 -48.36 28.80
C ASN A 397 45.48 -49.35 29.97
N LYS A 398 44.43 -49.19 30.80
CA LYS A 398 44.09 -50.18 31.84
C LYS A 398 43.55 -51.49 31.26
N LEU A 399 42.91 -51.46 30.10
CA LEU A 399 42.42 -52.66 29.41
C LEU A 399 43.54 -53.41 28.65
N ALA A 400 44.68 -52.76 28.40
CA ALA A 400 45.80 -53.33 27.65
C ALA A 400 46.94 -53.91 28.51
N SER A 401 46.89 -53.77 29.84
CA SER A 401 47.81 -54.45 30.75
C SER A 401 47.29 -55.85 31.11
N PRO A 402 48.05 -56.93 30.86
CA PRO A 402 47.63 -58.33 31.04
C PRO A 402 47.45 -58.77 32.50
#